data_AF-A0A2W1A005-F1
#
_entry.id   AF-A0A2W1A005-F1
#
_cell.length_a   1.000
_cell.length_b   1.000
_cell.length_c   1.000
_cell.angle_alpha   90.00
_cell.angle_beta   90.00
_cell.angle_gamma   90.00
#
_symmetry.space_group_name_H-M   'P 1'
#
loop_
_entity.id
_entity.type
_entity.pdbx_description
1 polymer ?
#
loop_
_entity_poly.entity_id
_entity_poly.type
_entity_poly.pdbx_seq_one_letter_code
_entity_poly.pdbx_strand_id
1 'polypeptide(L)' 'MLCTRPFEVTARNIARGMGLPQYPFAILDHPLGSLTPDQIRGRAEDAYTQALSILLDDEPLLDP' A
#
# COMPACT_ATOMS: atom_id res chain seq x y z
N MET A 1 -1.40 5.76 -0.23
CA MET A 1 -0.23 6.06 -1.11
C MET A 1 0.50 4.76 -1.44
N LEU A 2 1.08 4.59 -2.64
CA LEU A 2 1.86 3.39 -3.01
C LEU A 2 3.29 3.46 -2.44
N CYS A 3 3.83 2.34 -1.97
CA CYS A 3 5.22 2.22 -1.53
C CYS A 3 5.80 0.86 -1.95
N THR A 4 7.07 0.80 -2.35
CA THR A 4 7.74 -0.50 -2.52
C THR A 4 8.55 -0.85 -1.28
N ARG A 5 8.62 -2.14 -0.92
CA ARG A 5 9.21 -2.65 0.34
C ARG A 5 10.53 -1.96 0.79
N PRO A 6 11.53 -1.69 -0.08
CA PRO A 6 12.76 -1.00 0.34
C PRO A 6 12.56 0.40 0.93
N PHE A 7 11.45 1.07 0.62
CA PHE A 7 11.15 2.43 1.08
C PHE A 7 10.13 2.48 2.22
N GLU A 8 9.67 1.33 2.73
CA GLU A 8 8.61 1.26 3.74
C GLU A 8 9.01 2.01 5.03
N VAL A 9 10.25 1.82 5.50
CA VAL A 9 10.76 2.49 6.70
C VAL A 9 10.73 4.01 6.52
N THR A 10 11.21 4.50 5.37
CA THR A 10 11.20 5.94 5.05
C THR A 10 9.77 6.49 4.99
N ALA A 11 8.87 5.79 4.31
CA ALA A 11 7.46 6.19 4.21
C ALA A 11 6.78 6.27 5.59
N ARG A 12 7.01 5.30 6.46
CA ARG A 12 6.50 5.30 7.84
C ARG A 12 7.08 6.44 8.68
N ASN A 13 8.35 6.75 8.51
CA ASN A 13 8.98 7.87 9.23
C ASN A 13 8.43 9.23 8.77
N ILE A 14 8.20 9.42 7.47
CA ILE A 14 7.56 10.62 6.94
C ILE A 14 6.14 10.76 7.51
N ALA A 15 5.35 9.68 7.49
CA ALA A 15 3.99 9.69 8.03
C ALA A 15 3.97 10.07 9.53
N ARG A 16 4.89 9.54 10.33
CA ARG A 16 5.07 9.94 11.74
C ARG A 16 5.40 11.42 11.89
N GLY A 17 6.35 11.93 11.10
CA GLY A 17 6.72 13.35 11.11
C GLY A 17 5.57 14.29 10.73
N MET A 18 4.61 13.80 9.94
CA MET A 18 3.38 14.50 9.57
C MET A 18 2.24 14.34 10.60
N GLY A 19 2.46 13.66 11.73
CA GLY A 19 1.41 13.41 12.71
C GLY A 19 0.41 12.32 12.32
N LEU A 20 0.74 11.47 11.34
CA LEU A 20 -0.11 10.37 10.85
C LEU A 20 0.59 8.99 11.04
N PRO A 21 0.88 8.55 12.28
CA PRO A 21 1.71 7.37 12.53
C PRO A 21 1.12 6.04 12.04
N GLN A 22 -0.20 5.98 11.80
CA GLN A 22 -0.90 4.81 11.25
C GLN A 22 -1.29 5.00 9.78
N TYR A 23 -0.75 6.00 9.07
CA TYR A 23 -1.12 6.22 7.68
C TYR A 23 -0.87 4.95 6.84
N PRO A 24 -1.89 4.44 6.14
CA PRO A 24 -1.78 3.18 5.42
C PRO A 24 -1.12 3.35 4.05
N PHE A 25 -0.37 2.33 3.64
CA PHE A 25 0.29 2.25 2.34
C PHE A 25 -0.01 0.90 1.69
N ALA A 26 -0.29 0.90 0.39
CA ALA A 26 -0.22 -0.33 -0.38
C ALA A 26 1.26 -0.64 -0.65
N ILE A 27 1.72 -1.80 -0.16
CA ILE A 27 3.12 -2.23 -0.26
C ILE A 27 3.27 -3.18 -1.44
N LEU A 28 4.17 -2.82 -2.35
CA LEU A 28 4.52 -3.61 -3.53
C LEU A 28 5.96 -4.12 -3.44
N ASP A 29 6.28 -5.17 -4.18
CA ASP A 29 7.69 -5.55 -4.33
C ASP A 29 8.41 -4.58 -5.27
N HIS A 30 9.70 -4.45 -5.04
CA HIS A 30 10.62 -3.69 -5.87
C HIS A 30 11.35 -4.63 -6.85
N PRO A 31 11.82 -4.14 -8.02
CA PRO A 31 11.55 -2.83 -8.64
C PRO A 31 10.26 -2.82 -9.46
N LEU A 32 9.70 -1.63 -9.69
CA LEU A 32 8.63 -1.44 -10.68
C LEU A 32 9.21 -1.09 -12.07
N GLY A 33 10.30 -0.33 -12.14
CA GLY A 33 10.81 0.23 -13.39
C GLY A 33 11.38 -0.76 -14.41
N SER A 34 11.65 -2.01 -14.00
CA SER A 34 12.19 -3.06 -14.89
C SER A 34 11.17 -4.15 -15.23
N LEU A 35 9.91 -3.98 -14.84
CA LEU A 35 8.86 -4.96 -15.09
C LEU A 35 8.31 -4.81 -16.51
N THR A 36 7.90 -5.93 -17.11
CA THR A 36 7.13 -5.91 -18.35
C THR A 36 5.73 -5.31 -18.12
N PRO A 37 5.01 -4.92 -19.17
CA PRO A 37 3.63 -4.43 -19.04
C PRO A 37 2.70 -5.41 -18.29
N ASP A 38 2.83 -6.71 -18.55
CA ASP A 38 2.01 -7.74 -17.88
C ASP A 38 2.37 -7.88 -16.40
N GLN A 39 3.65 -7.80 -16.07
CA GLN A 39 4.10 -7.80 -14.68
C GLN A 39 3.63 -6.54 -13.93
N ILE A 40 3.65 -5.36 -14.58
CA ILE A 40 3.10 -4.12 -14.01
C ILE A 40 1.60 -4.25 -13.78
N ARG A 41 0.86 -4.90 -14.68
CA ARG A 41 -0.57 -5.15 -14.49
C ARG A 41 -0.83 -5.96 -13.22
N GLY A 42 -0.05 -7.02 -12.99
CA GLY A 42 -0.11 -7.78 -11.74
C GLY A 42 0.17 -6.91 -10.51
N ARG A 43 1.21 -6.06 -10.56
CA ARG A 43 1.50 -5.11 -9.46
C ARG A 43 0.37 -4.09 -9.23
N ALA A 44 -0.31 -3.67 -10.28
CA ALA A 44 -1.44 -2.75 -10.18
C ALA A 44 -2.66 -3.44 -9.54
N GLU A 45 -2.92 -4.70 -9.87
CA GLU A 45 -3.98 -5.51 -9.26
C GLU A 45 -3.72 -5.74 -7.76
N ASP A 46 -2.47 -6.04 -7.38
CA ASP A 46 -2.05 -6.15 -5.98
C ASP A 46 -2.29 -4.83 -5.22
N ALA A 47 -1.87 -3.70 -5.81
CA ALA A 47 -2.05 -2.38 -5.23
C ALA A 47 -3.52 -2.02 -5.07
N TYR A 48 -4.34 -2.33 -6.06
CA TYR A 48 -5.78 -2.08 -6.05
C TYR A 48 -6.47 -2.83 -4.92
N THR A 49 -6.18 -4.11 -4.76
CA THR A 49 -6.75 -4.95 -3.68
C THR A 49 -6.41 -4.39 -2.30
N GLN A 50 -5.15 -4.00 -2.08
CA GLN A 50 -4.74 -3.36 -0.83
C GLN A 50 -5.41 -2.00 -0.62
N ALA A 51 -5.50 -1.19 -1.68
CA ALA A 51 -6.14 0.12 -1.61
C ALA A 51 -7.63 0.03 -1.26
N LEU A 52 -8.35 -0.98 -1.77
CA LEU A 52 -9.73 -1.23 -1.39
C LEU A 52 -9.85 -1.51 0.11
N SER A 53 -9.04 -2.43 0.65
CA SER A 53 -9.03 -2.73 2.09
C SER A 53 -8.72 -1.50 2.95
N ILE A 54 -7.80 -0.65 2.48
CA ILE A 54 -7.43 0.59 3.16
C ILE A 54 -8.54 1.64 3.13
N LEU A 55 -9.28 1.75 2.02
CA LEU A 55 -10.24 2.84 1.80
C LEU A 55 -11.65 2.49 2.28
N LEU A 56 -11.99 1.21 2.34
CA LEU A 56 -13.33 0.76 2.67
C LEU A 56 -13.50 0.40 4.16
N ASP A 57 -12.44 0.48 4.97
CA ASP A 57 -12.47 0.16 6.40
C ASP A 57 -13.28 -1.13 6.67
N ASP A 58 -12.80 -2.29 6.22
CA ASP A 58 -13.36 -3.59 6.66
C ASP A 58 -13.04 -3.79 8.15
N GLU A 59 -13.72 -3.03 9.02
CA GLU A 59 -14.09 -3.50 10.35
C GLU A 59 -14.93 -4.76 10.14
N PRO A 60 -14.58 -5.92 10.73
CA PRO A 60 -15.48 -7.05 10.70
C PRO A 60 -16.83 -6.57 11.24
N LEU A 61 -17.91 -6.76 10.47
CA LEU A 61 -19.29 -6.54 10.92
C LEU A 61 -19.42 -7.10 12.34
N LEU A 62 -19.41 -6.22 13.35
CA LEU A 62 -19.89 -6.57 14.68
C LEU A 62 -21.37 -6.83 14.48
N ASP A 63 -21.71 -8.11 14.39
CA ASP A 63 -23.07 -8.61 14.40
C ASP A 63 -23.78 -8.00 15.64
N PRO A 64 -24.99 -7.45 15.49
CA PRO A 64 -25.69 -6.70 16.54
C PRO A 64 -26.05 -7.54 17.77
#